data_AF-A0A1G3V9R8-F1
#
_entry.id   AF-A0A1G3V9R8-F1
#
_cell.length_a   1.000
_cell.length_b   1.000
_cell.length_c   1.000
_cell.angle_alpha   90.00
_cell.angle_beta   90.00
_cell.angle_gamma   90.00
#
_symmetry.space_group_name_H-M   'P 1'
#
loop_
_entity.id
_entity.type
_entity.pdbx_description
1 polymer ?
#
loop_
_entity_poly.entity_id
_entity_poly.type
_entity_poly.pdbx_seq_one_letter_code
_entity_poly.pdbx_strand_id
1 'polypeptide(L)'
;PPDLKLDTPAIERLKEKRCIESTTYMRASHMKLLAAWRDDVVREGKRTYTAADGRIHQISLTGTCLNCHSNKDKFCDRCHDYSGAKPACWSCHIIPEEVR
;
A
#
# COMPACT_ATOMS: atom_id res chain seq x y z
N PRO A 1 -17.43 -6.56 -5.14
CA PRO A 1 -16.22 -5.97 -4.51
C PRO A 1 -16.38 -5.93 -2.99
N PRO A 2 -15.36 -6.32 -2.20
CA PRO A 2 -15.43 -6.21 -0.75
C PRO A 2 -15.55 -4.75 -0.33
N ASP A 3 -16.35 -4.47 0.70
CA ASP A 3 -16.34 -3.17 1.36
C ASP A 3 -14.98 -2.99 2.05
N LEU A 4 -14.17 -2.06 1.54
CA LEU A 4 -12.86 -1.73 2.07
C LEU A 4 -12.99 -0.52 2.98
N LYS A 5 -12.89 -0.77 4.28
CA LYS A 5 -12.90 0.26 5.31
C LYS A 5 -11.59 1.05 5.28
N LEU A 6 -11.69 2.31 4.86
CA LEU A 6 -10.56 3.26 4.76
C LEU A 6 -10.46 4.18 5.99
N ASP A 7 -11.28 3.96 7.01
CA ASP A 7 -11.43 4.75 8.24
C ASP A 7 -10.51 4.23 9.35
N THR A 8 -9.23 3.97 9.04
CA THR A 8 -8.28 3.54 10.07
C THR A 8 -8.02 4.68 11.06
N PRO A 9 -7.69 4.37 12.33
CA PRO A 9 -7.29 5.40 13.29
C PRO A 9 -6.14 6.29 12.79
N ALA A 10 -5.26 5.74 11.93
CA ALA A 10 -4.17 6.50 11.33
C ALA A 10 -4.68 7.52 10.30
N ILE A 11 -5.62 7.13 9.44
CA ILE A 11 -6.24 8.01 8.44
C ILE A 11 -7.09 9.09 9.11
N GLU A 12 -7.80 8.75 10.19
CA GLU A 12 -8.62 9.72 10.93
C GLU A 12 -7.79 10.82 11.60
N ARG A 13 -6.50 10.58 11.89
CA ARG A 13 -5.59 11.58 12.45
C ARG A 13 -4.95 12.49 11.38
N LEU A 14 -5.15 12.20 10.09
CA LEU A 14 -4.58 13.03 9.03
C LEU A 14 -5.37 14.33 8.87
N LYS A 15 -4.65 15.46 8.83
CA LYS A 15 -5.24 16.76 8.48
C LYS A 15 -5.84 16.76 7.07
N GLU A 16 -5.23 15.99 6.18
CA GLU A 16 -5.67 15.84 4.79
C GLU A 16 -5.67 14.35 4.41
N LYS A 17 -6.84 13.84 4.04
CA LYS A 17 -7.07 12.42 3.71
C LYS A 17 -6.79 12.16 2.22
N ARG A 18 -5.54 12.35 1.79
CA ARG A 18 -5.10 12.04 0.40
C ARG A 18 -4.25 10.78 0.35
N CYS A 19 -4.62 9.89 -0.57
CA CYS A 19 -3.81 8.73 -0.92
C CYS A 19 -2.58 9.14 -1.75
N ILE A 20 -1.70 8.18 -2.03
CA ILE A 20 -0.56 8.38 -2.96
C ILE A 20 -1.04 8.71 -4.38
N GLU A 21 -2.20 8.19 -4.76
CA GLU A 21 -2.85 8.40 -6.05
C GLU A 21 -4.37 8.47 -5.86
N SER A 22 -5.12 8.85 -6.89
CA SER A 22 -6.58 8.88 -6.82
C SER A 22 -7.18 7.52 -6.45
N THR A 23 -8.32 7.51 -5.74
CA THR A 23 -9.02 6.26 -5.38
C THR A 23 -9.35 5.41 -6.61
N THR A 24 -9.70 6.05 -7.72
CA THR A 24 -9.97 5.38 -9.01
C THR A 24 -8.73 4.69 -9.54
N TYR A 25 -7.58 5.38 -9.52
CA TYR A 25 -6.30 4.79 -9.93
C TYR A 25 -5.92 3.62 -9.04
N MET A 26 -6.03 3.76 -7.71
CA MET A 26 -5.69 2.70 -6.77
C MET A 26 -6.54 1.44 -7.02
N ARG A 27 -7.85 1.58 -7.22
CA ARG A 27 -8.71 0.43 -7.54
C ARG A 27 -8.33 -0.28 -8.84
N ALA A 28 -7.89 0.46 -9.86
CA ALA A 28 -7.56 -0.10 -11.17
C ALA A 28 -6.11 -0.63 -11.28
N SER A 29 -5.18 -0.04 -10.53
CA SER A 29 -3.74 -0.15 -10.80
C SER A 29 -2.88 -0.45 -9.57
N HIS A 30 -3.46 -0.62 -8.38
CA HIS A 30 -2.70 -0.83 -7.13
C HIS A 30 -1.60 -1.89 -7.25
N MET A 31 -1.92 -3.08 -7.78
CA MET A 31 -0.93 -4.15 -7.91
C MET A 31 0.13 -3.87 -8.98
N LYS A 32 -0.22 -3.13 -10.04
CA LYS A 32 0.76 -2.70 -11.05
C LYS A 32 1.75 -1.71 -10.45
N LEU A 33 1.26 -0.77 -9.66
CA LEU A 33 2.08 0.19 -8.93
C LEU A 33 3.03 -0.53 -7.96
N LEU A 34 2.53 -1.47 -7.15
CA LEU A 34 3.36 -2.22 -6.22
C LEU A 34 4.41 -3.09 -6.92
N ALA A 35 4.07 -3.72 -8.05
CA ALA A 35 5.04 -4.49 -8.84
C ALA A 35 6.15 -3.60 -9.41
N ALA A 36 5.80 -2.43 -9.96
CA ALA A 36 6.77 -1.45 -10.44
C ALA A 36 7.67 -0.94 -9.30
N TRP A 37 7.07 -0.57 -8.16
CA TRP A 37 7.81 -0.14 -6.97
C TRP A 37 8.79 -1.20 -6.46
N ARG A 38 8.40 -2.47 -6.47
CA ARG A 38 9.30 -3.58 -6.11
C ARG A 38 10.50 -3.63 -7.05
N ASP A 39 10.25 -3.60 -8.35
CA ASP A 39 11.33 -3.70 -9.35
C ASP A 39 12.23 -2.45 -9.29
N ASP A 40 11.67 -1.25 -9.12
CA ASP A 40 12.42 0.00 -8.94
C ASP A 40 13.37 -0.07 -7.74
N VAL A 41 12.91 -0.56 -6.59
CA VAL A 41 13.76 -0.65 -5.39
C VAL A 41 14.78 -1.77 -5.50
N VAL A 42 14.36 -2.97 -5.93
CA VAL A 42 15.19 -4.19 -5.88
C VAL A 42 16.18 -4.24 -7.04
N ARG A 43 15.81 -3.75 -8.22
CA ARG A 43 16.63 -3.85 -9.45
C ARG A 43 17.33 -2.55 -9.78
N GLU A 44 16.63 -1.42 -9.64
CA GLU A 44 17.13 -0.13 -10.09
C GLU A 44 17.69 0.75 -8.95
N GLY A 45 17.48 0.34 -7.70
CA GLY A 45 17.87 1.14 -6.52
C GLY A 45 17.09 2.44 -6.35
N LYS A 46 15.99 2.63 -7.10
CA LYS A 46 15.14 3.82 -7.03
C LYS A 46 14.21 3.71 -5.82
N ARG A 47 14.24 4.73 -4.95
CA ARG A 47 13.49 4.73 -3.67
C ARG A 47 12.41 5.80 -3.58
N THR A 48 12.18 6.56 -4.65
CA THR A 48 11.20 7.65 -4.68
C THR A 48 10.24 7.48 -5.84
N TYR A 49 8.97 7.80 -5.60
CA TYR A 49 7.90 7.83 -6.59
C TYR A 49 7.26 9.21 -6.63
N THR A 50 7.01 9.74 -7.82
CA THR A 50 6.28 10.99 -8.03
C THR A 50 4.86 10.68 -8.48
N ALA A 51 3.88 11.08 -7.68
CA ALA A 51 2.46 10.92 -7.98
C ALA A 51 2.02 11.85 -9.12
N ALA A 52 0.85 11.58 -9.70
CA ALA A 52 0.25 12.38 -10.77
C ALA A 52 0.03 13.85 -10.39
N ASP A 53 -0.09 14.15 -9.09
CA ASP A 53 -0.22 15.51 -8.56
C ASP A 53 1.12 16.17 -8.17
N GLY A 54 2.24 15.53 -8.50
CA GLY A 54 3.60 16.03 -8.27
C GLY A 54 4.15 15.76 -6.87
N ARG A 55 3.37 15.16 -5.95
CA ARG A 55 3.89 14.78 -4.62
C ARG A 55 4.90 13.65 -4.74
N ILE A 56 5.98 13.76 -3.97
CA ILE A 56 7.03 12.73 -3.90
C ILE A 56 6.79 11.85 -2.67
N HIS A 57 6.82 10.54 -2.90
CA HIS A 57 6.66 9.52 -1.87
C HIS A 57 7.90 8.61 -1.83
N GLN A 58 8.29 8.18 -0.63
CA GLN A 58 9.25 7.10 -0.50
C GLN A 58 8.58 5.79 -0.91
N ILE A 59 9.31 4.95 -1.64
CA ILE A 59 8.83 3.61 -2.01
C ILE A 59 9.06 2.70 -0.82
N SER A 60 8.00 2.51 -0.02
CA SER A 60 8.00 1.60 1.12
C SER A 60 6.60 1.08 1.42
N LEU A 61 6.43 -0.24 1.41
CA LEU A 61 5.14 -0.83 1.76
C LEU A 61 4.77 -0.51 3.22
N THR A 62 5.68 -0.79 4.15
CA THR A 62 5.47 -0.58 5.59
C THR A 62 5.52 0.91 5.96
N GLY A 63 6.46 1.66 5.38
CA GLY A 63 6.69 3.07 5.70
C GLY A 63 5.87 4.07 4.88
N THR A 64 5.00 3.63 3.97
CA THR A 64 4.13 4.54 3.21
C THR A 64 2.70 4.04 3.18
N CYS A 65 2.47 2.81 2.76
CA CYS A 65 1.11 2.27 2.68
C CYS A 65 0.56 1.94 4.08
N LEU A 66 1.32 1.21 4.90
CA LEU A 66 0.84 0.79 6.23
C LEU A 66 0.81 1.92 7.27
N ASN A 67 1.48 3.05 7.01
CA ASN A 67 1.33 4.26 7.83
C ASN A 67 -0.13 4.75 7.87
N CYS A 68 -0.89 4.52 6.79
CA CYS A 68 -2.31 4.83 6.72
C CYS A 68 -3.17 3.55 6.82
N HIS A 69 -2.80 2.49 6.11
CA HIS A 69 -3.48 1.19 6.12
C HIS A 69 -2.88 0.26 7.19
N SER A 70 -2.91 0.70 8.45
CA SER A 70 -2.32 -0.01 9.60
C SER A 70 -3.03 -1.32 9.97
N ASN A 71 -4.06 -1.72 9.22
CA ASN A 71 -4.90 -2.88 9.46
C ASN A 71 -4.84 -3.87 8.28
N LYS A 72 -3.73 -4.60 8.18
CA LYS A 72 -3.48 -5.57 7.10
C LYS A 72 -4.64 -6.58 6.93
N ASP A 73 -5.06 -7.18 8.04
CA ASP A 73 -6.16 -8.15 8.13
C ASP A 73 -7.49 -7.62 7.57
N LYS A 74 -7.76 -6.34 7.79
CA LYS A 74 -9.02 -5.70 7.41
C LYS A 74 -8.97 -5.01 6.05
N PHE A 75 -7.79 -4.83 5.47
CA PHE A 75 -7.60 -4.08 4.24
C PHE A 75 -6.96 -4.90 3.11
N CYS A 76 -5.72 -5.36 3.32
CA CYS A 76 -4.97 -6.10 2.31
C CYS A 76 -5.59 -7.48 2.08
N ASP A 77 -5.89 -8.20 3.16
CA ASP A 77 -6.33 -9.60 3.07
C ASP A 77 -7.72 -9.71 2.46
N ARG A 78 -8.66 -8.81 2.78
CA ARG A 78 -10.00 -8.81 2.16
C ARG A 78 -9.96 -8.78 0.63
N CYS A 79 -9.08 -7.98 0.04
CA CYS A 79 -8.98 -7.85 -1.41
C CYS A 79 -8.29 -9.08 -2.04
N HIS A 80 -7.24 -9.57 -1.40
CA HIS A 80 -6.49 -10.75 -1.87
C HIS A 80 -7.31 -12.04 -1.73
N ASP A 81 -8.02 -12.22 -0.62
CA ASP A 81 -8.94 -13.34 -0.40
C ASP A 81 -10.05 -13.32 -1.44
N TYR A 82 -10.69 -12.17 -1.65
CA TYR A 82 -11.74 -12.02 -2.66
C TYR A 82 -11.25 -12.31 -4.08
N SER A 83 -10.03 -11.92 -4.42
CA SER A 83 -9.44 -12.15 -5.74
C SER A 83 -8.75 -13.52 -5.89
N GLY A 84 -8.65 -14.31 -4.81
CA GLY A 84 -7.87 -15.54 -4.78
C GLY A 84 -6.37 -15.33 -4.98
N ALA A 85 -5.89 -14.09 -4.85
CA ALA A 85 -4.49 -13.74 -5.05
C ALA A 85 -3.66 -14.07 -3.80
N LYS A 86 -2.50 -14.68 -4.00
CA LYS A 86 -1.54 -14.97 -2.91
C LYS A 86 -0.21 -14.26 -3.16
N PRO A 87 -0.15 -12.93 -3.01
CA PRO A 87 1.07 -12.19 -3.26
C PRO A 87 2.11 -12.46 -2.18
N ALA A 88 3.35 -12.70 -2.59
CA ALA A 88 4.48 -13.00 -1.71
C ALA A 88 5.12 -11.75 -1.08
N CYS A 89 4.35 -10.68 -0.84
CA CYS A 89 4.85 -9.42 -0.28
C CYS A 89 5.53 -9.64 1.09
N TRP A 90 4.93 -10.52 1.90
CA TRP A 90 5.33 -10.77 3.28
C TRP A 90 6.54 -11.71 3.41
N SER A 91 6.97 -12.33 2.31
CA SER A 91 8.24 -13.06 2.28
C SER A 91 9.44 -12.14 2.53
N CYS A 92 9.28 -10.83 2.29
CA CYS A 92 10.31 -9.82 2.53
C CYS A 92 9.85 -8.66 3.43
N HIS A 93 8.58 -8.24 3.37
CA HIS A 93 8.07 -7.07 4.09
C HIS A 93 7.53 -7.41 5.48
N ILE A 94 8.38 -7.97 6.34
CA ILE A 94 7.98 -8.42 7.69
C ILE A 94 7.45 -7.24 8.53
N ILE A 95 6.24 -7.37 9.06
CA ILE A 95 5.66 -6.44 10.04
C ILE A 95 6.16 -6.89 11.42
N PRO A 96 6.99 -6.10 12.13
CA PRO A 96 7.61 -6.54 13.39
C PRO A 96 6.63 -6.97 14.47
N GLU A 97 5.45 -6.36 14.50
CA GLU A 97 4.40 -6.64 15.49
C GLU A 97 3.72 -8.01 15.27
N GLU A 98 3.82 -8.60 14.07
CA GLU A 98 3.22 -9.90 13.72
C GLU A 98 4.17 -11.08 13.96
N VAL A 99 5.45 -10.83 14.25
CA VAL A 99 6.49 -11.88 14.46
C VAL A 99 6.91 -11.99 15.93
N ARG A 100 6.16 -11.37 16.83
CA ARG A 100 6.45 -11.34 18.27
C ARG A 100 5.81 -12.49 19.05
#